data_AF-A0A954G7E0-F1
#
_entry.id   AF-A0A954G7E0-F1
#
_cell.length_a   1.000
_cell.length_b   1.000
_cell.length_c   1.000
_cell.angle_alpha   90.00
_cell.angle_beta   90.00
_cell.angle_gamma   90.00
#
_symmetry.space_group_name_H-M   'P 1'
#
loop_
_entity.id
_entity.type
_entity.pdbx_description
1 polymer ?
#
loop_
_entity_poly.entity_id
_entity_poly.type
_entity_poly.pdbx_seq_one_letter_code
_entity_poly.pdbx_strand_id
1 'polypeptide(L)'
;MNRIRFSVILLVGVFLIVGCGRSASAPKATAPMTPEEAALDIVTAIYTISAEVQKKVPQNWDDLVAYASTLQDPARQDALDAIKKIKSMNYKVTWDIDAKVIRERNATAGEFVIIESPDGHLKSTYGGVILKEPSAKESDGKQLEKQESDKTEKDATTAQ
;
A
#
# COMPACT_ATOMS: atom_id res chain seq x y z
N MET A 1 23.92 27.32 46.36
CA MET A 1 24.75 27.27 45.14
C MET A 1 25.30 25.86 44.98
N ASN A 2 24.75 25.03 44.10
CA ASN A 2 25.11 24.91 42.68
C ASN A 2 26.58 24.52 42.49
N ARG A 3 26.78 23.36 41.85
CA ARG A 3 28.01 22.74 41.31
C ARG A 3 28.40 21.49 42.13
N ILE A 4 28.80 20.42 41.43
CA ILE A 4 29.18 19.08 41.95
C ILE A 4 28.03 18.07 42.13
N ARG A 5 26.97 18.16 41.31
CA ARG A 5 26.17 16.96 40.94
C ARG A 5 26.41 16.57 39.48
N PHE A 6 27.64 16.76 38.98
CA PHE A 6 27.99 16.66 37.57
C PHE A 6 28.96 15.52 37.23
N SER A 7 29.09 14.49 38.08
CA SER A 7 30.15 13.48 37.90
C SER A 7 29.72 12.01 37.95
N VAL A 8 28.44 11.67 37.80
CA VAL A 8 28.02 10.24 37.83
C VAL A 8 26.96 9.88 36.76
N ILE A 9 26.96 10.55 35.59
CA ILE A 9 26.07 10.19 34.46
C ILE A 9 26.86 10.12 33.15
N LEU A 10 28.03 9.48 33.17
CA LEU A 10 28.85 9.34 31.96
C LEU A 10 29.48 7.95 31.78
N LEU A 11 29.02 6.93 32.50
CA LEU A 11 29.56 5.57 32.43
C LEU A 11 28.47 4.48 32.48
N VAL A 12 27.33 4.69 31.80
CA VAL A 12 26.36 3.62 31.47
C VAL A 12 25.94 3.78 30.01
N GLY A 13 26.94 3.82 29.12
CA GLY A 13 26.76 4.16 27.71
C GLY A 13 27.57 3.29 26.77
N VAL A 14 27.79 2.01 27.09
CA VAL A 14 28.37 1.04 26.16
C VAL A 14 27.84 -0.35 26.53
N PHE A 15 27.45 -1.16 25.53
CA PHE A 15 27.10 -2.59 25.59
C PHE A 15 25.63 -3.04 25.55
N LEU A 16 24.80 -2.50 24.65
CA LEU A 16 23.67 -3.25 24.09
C LEU A 16 23.40 -2.90 22.60
N ILE A 17 24.41 -3.01 21.73
CA ILE A 17 24.21 -3.05 20.27
C ILE A 17 24.92 -4.29 19.71
N VAL A 18 24.52 -5.48 20.18
CA VAL A 18 24.84 -6.73 19.50
C VAL A 18 23.60 -7.60 19.56
N GLY A 19 22.93 -7.77 18.42
CA GLY A 19 21.96 -8.85 18.21
C GLY A 19 20.53 -8.41 17.91
N CYS A 20 20.27 -8.13 16.63
CA CYS A 20 19.03 -8.36 15.87
C CYS A 20 19.12 -7.42 14.66
N GLY A 21 19.11 -7.85 13.41
CA GLY A 21 18.72 -9.12 12.85
C GLY A 21 18.28 -8.80 11.43
N ARG A 22 18.67 -9.67 10.49
CA ARG A 22 18.27 -9.67 9.07
C ARG A 22 18.58 -8.39 8.30
N SER A 23 19.44 -8.53 7.29
CA SER A 23 19.34 -7.69 6.09
C SER A 23 17.88 -7.68 5.65
N ALA A 24 17.15 -6.62 5.98
CA ALA A 24 15.95 -6.29 5.24
C ALA A 24 16.44 -6.05 3.82
N SER A 25 16.12 -6.97 2.91
CA SER A 25 16.21 -6.71 1.48
C SER A 25 15.69 -5.30 1.25
N ALA A 26 16.46 -4.49 0.53
CA ALA A 26 16.00 -3.17 0.14
C ALA A 26 14.55 -3.28 -0.36
N PRO A 27 13.64 -2.42 0.11
CA PRO A 27 12.25 -2.47 -0.31
C PRO A 27 12.25 -2.48 -1.83
N LYS A 28 11.68 -3.55 -2.40
CA LYS A 28 11.50 -3.70 -3.84
C LYS A 28 10.85 -2.41 -4.31
N ALA A 29 11.58 -1.60 -5.06
CA ALA A 29 11.14 -0.27 -5.48
C ALA A 29 9.75 -0.42 -6.09
N THR A 30 8.75 0.02 -5.33
CA THR A 30 7.35 -0.09 -5.74
C THR A 30 7.25 0.76 -6.99
N ALA A 31 6.77 0.18 -8.08
CA ALA A 31 6.60 0.93 -9.33
C ALA A 31 5.85 2.24 -9.02
N PRO A 32 6.21 3.35 -9.68
CA PRO A 32 5.57 4.63 -9.41
C PRO A 32 4.06 4.50 -9.53
N MET A 33 3.36 5.01 -8.53
CA MET A 33 1.92 4.90 -8.41
C MET A 33 1.23 5.65 -9.54
N THR A 34 0.26 5.02 -10.20
CA THR A 34 -0.53 5.70 -11.24
C THR A 34 -1.46 6.75 -10.60
N PRO A 35 -1.94 7.75 -11.35
CA PRO A 35 -2.90 8.72 -10.81
C PRO A 35 -4.23 8.11 -10.36
N GLU A 36 -4.59 6.92 -10.86
CA GLU A 36 -5.77 6.17 -10.42
C GLU A 36 -5.50 5.44 -9.11
N GLU A 37 -4.34 4.77 -9.01
CA GLU A 37 -3.87 4.14 -7.78
C GLU A 37 -3.74 5.15 -6.64
N ALA A 38 -3.21 6.35 -6.91
CA ALA A 38 -3.08 7.41 -5.91
C ALA A 38 -4.45 7.90 -5.42
N ALA A 39 -5.44 8.04 -6.32
CA ALA A 39 -6.79 8.38 -5.92
C ALA A 39 -7.44 7.26 -5.09
N LEU A 40 -7.20 6.00 -5.47
CA LEU A 40 -7.70 4.84 -4.74
C LEU A 40 -7.11 4.77 -3.33
N ASP A 41 -5.81 5.04 -3.19
CA ASP A 41 -5.11 5.09 -1.91
C ASP A 41 -5.72 6.15 -0.99
N ILE A 42 -5.90 7.37 -1.50
CA ILE A 42 -6.50 8.49 -0.75
C ILE A 42 -7.92 8.14 -0.28
N VAL A 43 -8.77 7.62 -1.17
CA VAL A 43 -10.15 7.25 -0.81
C VAL A 43 -10.16 6.13 0.24
N THR A 44 -9.25 5.16 0.13
CA THR A 44 -9.08 4.07 1.10
C THR A 44 -8.66 4.63 2.46
N ALA A 45 -7.66 5.50 2.49
CA ALA A 45 -7.18 6.12 3.72
C ALA A 45 -8.29 6.91 4.43
N ILE A 46 -9.06 7.70 3.67
CA ILE A 46 -10.20 8.45 4.22
C ILE A 46 -11.26 7.52 4.80
N TYR A 47 -11.60 6.44 4.09
CA TYR A 47 -12.53 5.43 4.58
C TYR A 47 -12.06 4.85 5.91
N THR A 48 -10.83 4.33 5.95
CA THR A 48 -10.27 3.66 7.13
C THR A 48 -10.13 4.64 8.30
N ILE A 49 -9.69 5.88 8.07
CA ILE A 49 -9.59 6.89 9.14
C ILE A 49 -10.98 7.27 9.67
N SER A 50 -11.98 7.43 8.81
CA SER A 50 -13.36 7.69 9.25
C SER A 50 -13.88 6.55 10.12
N ALA A 51 -13.69 5.29 9.69
CA ALA A 51 -14.14 4.12 10.43
C ALA A 51 -13.37 3.92 11.75
N GLU A 52 -12.04 4.07 11.75
CA GLU A 52 -11.19 3.70 12.88
C GLU A 52 -10.95 4.83 13.88
N VAL A 53 -10.75 6.05 13.39
CA VAL A 53 -10.37 7.20 14.23
C VAL A 53 -11.62 7.95 14.65
N GLN A 54 -12.50 8.27 13.70
CA GLN A 54 -13.75 8.99 13.98
C GLN A 54 -14.87 8.09 14.51
N LYS A 55 -14.67 6.75 14.47
CA LYS A 55 -15.68 5.75 14.83
C LYS A 55 -17.00 5.94 14.06
N LYS A 56 -16.92 6.52 12.87
CA LYS A 56 -18.06 6.72 11.95
C LYS A 56 -17.77 5.98 10.66
N VAL A 57 -18.36 4.78 10.55
CA VAL A 57 -18.21 3.94 9.37
C VAL A 57 -18.93 4.60 8.19
N PRO A 58 -18.25 4.84 7.06
CA PRO A 58 -18.89 5.41 5.89
C PRO A 58 -19.93 4.44 5.29
N GLN A 59 -21.13 4.94 5.02
CA GLN A 59 -22.23 4.14 4.44
C GLN A 59 -22.42 4.44 2.95
N ASN A 60 -21.88 5.55 2.47
CA ASN A 60 -22.03 6.04 1.12
C ASN A 60 -20.94 7.07 0.80
N TRP A 61 -20.93 7.54 -0.46
CA TRP A 61 -20.01 8.57 -0.91
C TRP A 61 -20.14 9.90 -0.16
N ASP A 62 -21.35 10.27 0.24
CA ASP A 62 -21.60 11.57 0.87
C ASP A 62 -20.99 11.62 2.27
N ASP A 63 -20.92 10.47 2.98
CA ASP A 63 -20.18 10.37 4.24
C ASP A 63 -18.67 10.62 4.04
N LEU A 64 -18.08 10.08 2.97
CA LEU A 64 -16.67 10.33 2.65
C LEU A 64 -16.43 11.78 2.26
N VAL A 65 -17.35 12.40 1.50
CA VAL A 65 -17.30 13.82 1.12
C VAL A 65 -17.43 14.70 2.37
N ALA A 66 -18.35 14.37 3.27
CA ALA A 66 -18.53 15.09 4.52
C ALA A 66 -17.26 15.05 5.36
N TYR A 67 -16.63 13.87 5.49
CA TYR A 67 -15.35 13.74 6.19
C TYR A 67 -14.23 14.51 5.49
N ALA A 68 -14.06 14.32 4.17
CA ALA A 68 -13.04 15.02 3.38
C ALA A 68 -13.13 16.55 3.53
N SER A 69 -14.36 17.08 3.62
CA SER A 69 -14.63 18.51 3.81
C SER A 69 -14.15 19.05 5.16
N THR A 70 -13.95 18.18 6.17
CA THR A 70 -13.42 18.58 7.48
C THR A 70 -11.89 18.71 7.50
N LEU A 71 -11.20 18.21 6.48
CA LEU A 71 -9.75 18.30 6.38
C LEU A 71 -9.31 19.74 6.09
N GLN A 72 -8.05 20.05 6.40
CA GLN A 72 -7.43 21.32 6.03
C GLN A 72 -6.85 21.23 4.62
N ASP A 73 -6.76 22.37 3.93
CA ASP A 73 -6.07 22.42 2.63
C ASP A 73 -4.56 22.19 2.83
N PRO A 74 -3.88 21.48 1.91
CA PRO A 74 -4.38 20.99 0.62
C PRO A 74 -5.13 19.65 0.67
N ALA A 75 -5.02 18.89 1.78
CA ALA A 75 -5.55 17.52 1.89
C ALA A 75 -7.05 17.41 1.61
N ARG A 76 -7.83 18.45 1.96
CA ARG A 76 -9.25 18.54 1.60
C ARG A 76 -9.50 18.49 0.10
N GLN A 77 -8.74 19.25 -0.70
CA GLN A 77 -8.91 19.27 -2.15
C GLN A 77 -8.49 17.93 -2.75
N ASP A 78 -7.35 17.39 -2.34
CA ASP A 78 -6.85 16.09 -2.79
C ASP A 78 -7.86 14.97 -2.51
N ALA A 79 -8.46 14.99 -1.32
CA ALA A 79 -9.49 14.06 -0.91
C ALA A 79 -10.75 14.15 -1.77
N LEU A 80 -11.27 15.36 -1.99
CA LEU A 80 -12.47 15.59 -2.78
C LEU A 80 -12.26 15.21 -4.25
N ASP A 81 -11.10 15.53 -4.82
CA ASP A 81 -10.73 15.17 -6.19
C ASP A 81 -10.57 13.66 -6.35
N ALA A 82 -9.93 12.99 -5.38
CA ALA A 82 -9.82 11.54 -5.37
C ALA A 82 -11.19 10.86 -5.30
N ILE A 83 -12.08 11.32 -4.40
CA ILE A 83 -13.45 10.81 -4.30
C ILE A 83 -14.19 10.99 -5.62
N LYS A 84 -14.13 12.19 -6.21
CA LYS A 84 -14.78 12.49 -7.49
C LYS A 84 -14.26 11.57 -8.59
N LYS A 85 -12.95 11.35 -8.65
CA LYS A 85 -12.31 10.49 -9.63
C LYS A 85 -12.77 9.04 -9.49
N ILE A 86 -12.62 8.43 -8.31
CA ILE A 86 -13.04 7.04 -8.08
C ILE A 86 -14.55 6.85 -8.33
N LYS A 87 -15.38 7.80 -7.88
CA LYS A 87 -16.84 7.78 -8.12
C LYS A 87 -17.16 7.82 -9.62
N SER A 88 -16.45 8.64 -10.41
CA SER A 88 -16.67 8.73 -11.87
C SER A 88 -16.27 7.48 -12.64
N MET A 89 -15.39 6.65 -12.08
CA MET A 89 -14.91 5.41 -12.70
C MET A 89 -15.77 4.19 -12.32
N ASN A 90 -16.90 4.38 -11.62
CA ASN A 90 -17.84 3.33 -11.24
C ASN A 90 -17.25 2.18 -10.42
N TYR A 91 -16.27 2.49 -9.57
CA TYR A 91 -15.74 1.52 -8.62
C TYR A 91 -16.85 0.99 -7.70
N LYS A 92 -16.79 -0.32 -7.44
CA LYS A 92 -17.61 -0.98 -6.44
C LYS A 92 -17.03 -0.71 -5.07
N VAL A 93 -17.86 -0.23 -4.15
CA VAL A 93 -17.46 0.02 -2.76
C VAL A 93 -18.30 -0.83 -1.82
N THR A 94 -17.62 -1.50 -0.89
CA THR A 94 -18.24 -2.22 0.22
C THR A 94 -18.35 -1.27 1.40
N TRP A 95 -19.57 -0.81 1.66
CA TRP A 95 -19.89 0.10 2.76
C TRP A 95 -20.05 -0.65 4.08
N ASP A 96 -20.10 0.10 5.19
CA ASP A 96 -20.41 -0.42 6.52
C ASP A 96 -19.39 -1.45 7.07
N ILE A 97 -18.12 -1.33 6.67
CA ILE A 97 -17.04 -2.20 7.15
C ILE A 97 -16.25 -1.49 8.23
N ASP A 98 -16.24 -2.08 9.43
CA ASP A 98 -15.37 -1.66 10.52
C ASP A 98 -14.43 -2.79 10.98
N ALA A 99 -13.45 -2.40 11.79
CA ALA A 99 -12.48 -3.32 12.35
C ALA A 99 -13.10 -4.44 13.21
N LYS A 100 -14.31 -4.26 13.76
CA LYS A 100 -15.00 -5.29 14.55
C LYS A 100 -15.52 -6.39 13.63
N VAL A 101 -16.16 -6.04 12.51
CA VAL A 101 -16.65 -7.01 11.51
C VAL A 101 -15.50 -7.85 10.95
N ILE A 102 -14.36 -7.23 10.69
CA ILE A 102 -13.15 -7.93 10.20
C ILE A 102 -12.66 -8.97 11.22
N ARG A 103 -12.58 -8.56 12.50
CA ARG A 103 -12.21 -9.46 13.61
C ARG A 103 -13.20 -10.59 13.83
N GLU A 104 -14.51 -10.31 13.76
CA GLU A 104 -15.56 -11.33 13.91
C GLU A 104 -15.48 -12.41 12.83
N ARG A 105 -14.99 -12.05 11.64
CA ARG A 105 -14.78 -12.98 10.52
C ARG A 105 -13.43 -13.70 10.55
N ASN A 106 -12.60 -13.48 11.58
CA ASN A 106 -11.22 -13.97 11.66
C ASN A 106 -10.38 -13.63 10.41
N ALA A 107 -10.71 -12.53 9.72
CA ALA A 107 -9.95 -12.04 8.58
C ALA A 107 -8.96 -10.97 9.03
N THR A 108 -7.84 -10.82 8.33
CA THR A 108 -6.96 -9.68 8.50
C THR A 108 -7.43 -8.49 7.65
N ALA A 109 -7.04 -7.27 8.02
CA ALA A 109 -7.42 -6.06 7.29
C ALA A 109 -6.95 -6.08 5.82
N GLY A 110 -5.83 -6.74 5.53
CA GLY A 110 -5.30 -6.91 4.17
C GLY A 110 -6.03 -7.96 3.34
N GLU A 111 -6.89 -8.78 3.94
CA GLU A 111 -7.71 -9.77 3.22
C GLU A 111 -9.10 -9.22 2.87
N PHE A 112 -9.50 -8.09 3.46
CA PHE A 112 -10.85 -7.55 3.31
C PHE A 112 -10.87 -6.41 2.29
N VAL A 113 -11.34 -6.69 1.07
CA VAL A 113 -11.46 -5.70 -0.02
C VAL A 113 -12.66 -4.78 0.22
N ILE A 114 -12.41 -3.47 0.22
CA ILE A 114 -13.43 -2.44 0.42
C ILE A 114 -13.73 -1.62 -0.84
N ILE A 115 -12.79 -1.53 -1.78
CA ILE A 115 -12.98 -0.79 -3.02
C ILE A 115 -12.41 -1.63 -4.17
N GLU A 116 -13.18 -1.84 -5.23
CA GLU A 116 -12.83 -2.70 -6.37
C GLU A 116 -13.15 -1.99 -7.69
N SER A 117 -12.18 -1.96 -8.58
CA SER A 117 -12.34 -1.43 -9.95
C SER A 117 -13.34 -2.25 -10.76
N PRO A 118 -14.04 -1.65 -11.74
CA PRO A 118 -15.07 -2.35 -12.53
C PRO A 118 -14.57 -3.59 -13.28
N ASP A 119 -13.31 -3.58 -13.68
CA ASP A 119 -12.59 -4.62 -14.40
C ASP A 119 -11.73 -5.51 -13.48
N GLY A 120 -11.76 -5.26 -12.17
CA GLY A 120 -11.13 -6.09 -11.14
C GLY A 120 -9.60 -5.96 -11.03
N HIS A 121 -8.95 -5.17 -11.88
CA HIS A 121 -7.47 -5.07 -11.91
C HIS A 121 -6.89 -4.33 -10.69
N LEU A 122 -7.63 -3.37 -10.15
CA LEU A 122 -7.29 -2.65 -8.93
C LEU A 122 -8.31 -2.94 -7.83
N LYS A 123 -7.80 -3.35 -6.67
CA LYS A 123 -8.58 -3.53 -5.44
C LYS A 123 -7.86 -2.85 -4.30
N SER A 124 -8.61 -2.27 -3.38
CA SER A 124 -8.07 -1.73 -2.14
C SER A 124 -8.70 -2.40 -0.95
N THR A 125 -7.84 -2.73 0.02
CA THR A 125 -8.20 -3.47 1.22
C THR A 125 -8.39 -2.50 2.38
N TYR A 126 -9.15 -2.93 3.39
CA TYR A 126 -9.37 -2.15 4.60
C TYR A 126 -8.05 -1.81 5.32
N GLY A 127 -7.04 -2.67 5.19
CA GLY A 127 -5.69 -2.46 5.70
C GLY A 127 -4.84 -1.45 4.91
N GLY A 128 -5.39 -0.76 3.92
CA GLY A 128 -4.67 0.24 3.13
C GLY A 128 -3.74 -0.35 2.06
N VAL A 129 -3.90 -1.64 1.71
CA VAL A 129 -3.10 -2.28 0.66
C VAL A 129 -3.87 -2.26 -0.65
N ILE A 130 -3.22 -1.76 -1.71
CA ILE A 130 -3.70 -1.86 -3.08
C ILE A 130 -3.17 -3.14 -3.73
N LEU A 131 -4.08 -3.97 -4.22
CA LEU A 131 -3.81 -5.21 -4.94
C LEU A 131 -3.95 -4.92 -6.44
N LYS A 132 -2.95 -5.37 -7.21
CA LYS A 132 -2.91 -5.29 -8.67
C LYS A 132 -3.07 -6.68 -9.24
N GLU A 133 -4.19 -6.95 -9.88
CA GLU A 133 -4.41 -8.16 -10.67
C GLU A 133 -4.09 -7.86 -12.14
N PRO A 134 -3.49 -8.80 -12.88
CA PRO A 134 -3.28 -8.63 -14.32
C PRO A 134 -4.66 -8.46 -14.96
N SER A 135 -4.88 -7.32 -15.62
CA SER A 135 -6.15 -7.07 -16.30
C SER A 135 -6.37 -8.15 -17.36
N ALA A 136 -7.59 -8.67 -17.48
CA ALA A 136 -7.92 -9.64 -18.54
C ALA A 136 -7.71 -9.09 -19.97
N LYS A 137 -7.48 -7.77 -20.09
CA LYS A 137 -7.16 -7.06 -21.33
C LYS A 137 -5.65 -6.97 -21.65
N GLU A 138 -4.77 -7.45 -20.76
CA GLU A 138 -3.31 -7.48 -20.95
C GLU A 138 -2.78 -8.87 -21.36
N SER A 139 -3.66 -9.78 -21.81
CA SER A 139 -3.26 -11.11 -22.28
C SER A 139 -3.10 -11.22 -23.81
N ASP A 140 -2.89 -10.10 -24.52
CA ASP A 140 -2.42 -10.14 -25.90
C ASP A 140 -1.17 -9.26 -26.06
N GLY A 141 -0.01 -9.92 -26.14
CA GLY A 141 1.19 -9.30 -26.72
C GLY A 141 2.34 -8.99 -25.75
N LYS A 142 2.88 -10.00 -25.06
CA LYS A 142 4.35 -10.09 -24.84
C LYS A 142 4.82 -11.51 -24.53
N GLN A 143 4.47 -12.43 -25.42
CA GLN A 143 5.29 -13.60 -25.67
C GLN A 143 6.02 -13.32 -26.98
N LEU A 144 7.31 -12.94 -26.91
CA LEU A 144 8.40 -13.36 -27.81
C LEU A 144 9.67 -12.51 -27.61
N GLU A 145 10.78 -13.25 -27.51
CA GLU A 145 12.17 -12.91 -27.87
C GLU A 145 13.05 -12.08 -26.92
N LYS A 146 13.83 -12.81 -26.09
CA LYS A 146 15.31 -12.89 -26.07
C LYS A 146 15.75 -13.66 -24.81
N GLN A 147 16.57 -14.71 -24.79
CA GLN A 147 17.60 -15.19 -25.70
C GLN A 147 17.70 -16.71 -25.57
N GLU A 148 17.53 -17.43 -26.68
CA GLU A 148 18.24 -18.69 -26.92
C GLU A 148 19.56 -18.31 -27.59
N SER A 149 20.68 -18.49 -26.89
CA SER A 149 22.02 -18.74 -27.44
C SER A 149 23.02 -18.75 -26.29
N ASP A 150 23.22 -19.91 -25.67
CA ASP A 150 24.58 -20.42 -25.46
C ASP A 150 24.52 -21.91 -25.10
N LYS A 151 24.47 -22.75 -26.13
CA LYS A 151 24.80 -24.16 -25.98
C LYS A 151 25.68 -24.59 -27.16
N THR A 152 26.95 -24.79 -26.79
CA THR A 152 27.90 -25.72 -27.40
C THR A 152 28.58 -25.28 -28.69
N GLU A 153 29.82 -24.80 -28.56
CA GLU A 153 30.92 -25.27 -29.41
C GLU A 153 32.28 -25.03 -28.74
N LYS A 154 32.98 -26.11 -28.38
CA LYS A 154 34.44 -26.24 -28.44
C LYS A 154 34.81 -27.67 -28.06
N ASP A 155 34.79 -28.53 -29.06
CA ASP A 155 35.70 -29.66 -29.13
C ASP A 155 36.41 -29.62 -30.49
N ALA A 156 37.64 -30.15 -30.50
CA ALA A 156 38.58 -30.29 -31.62
C ALA A 156 39.44 -29.07 -32.04
N THR A 157 40.69 -29.06 -31.54
CA THR A 157 41.86 -28.91 -32.43
C THR A 157 42.92 -29.94 -32.05
N THR A 158 43.25 -30.73 -33.05
CA THR A 158 44.24 -31.81 -33.12
C THR A 158 45.67 -31.27 -33.28
N ALA A 159 46.63 -32.00 -32.71
CA ALA A 159 48.06 -32.16 -33.06
C ALA A 159 48.99 -30.93 -33.13
N GLN A 160 50.05 -30.96 -32.30
CA GLN A 160 51.42 -31.29 -32.74
C GLN A 160 52.26 -31.76 -31.54
#